data_AF-A0A8H3BD37-F1
#
_entry.id   AF-A0A8H3BD37-F1
#
_cell.length_a   1.000
_cell.length_b   1.000
_cell.length_c   1.000
_cell.angle_alpha   90.00
_cell.angle_beta   90.00
_cell.angle_gamma   90.00
#
_symmetry.space_group_name_H-M   'P 1'
#
loop_
_entity.id
_entity.type
_entity.pdbx_description
1 polymer ?
#
loop_
_entity_poly.entity_id
_entity_poly.type
_entity_poly.pdbx_seq_one_letter_code
_entity_poly.pdbx_strand_id
1 'polypeptide(L)'
;MWEFGAGNTFGATAFSAYGGFWFSYGIILYPGSGVLDAFNGDKSNQLNDALGIFLLVWFIITLIMFFGTFRASISLAALFFFLDLTFLLLMIGEFMQKTQVTQAGGVIGAITAFIAFYTGAAGLYSPDASYFILPVGDLPKRKEA
;
A
#
# COMPACT_ATOMS: atom_id res chain seq x y z
N MET A 1 -5.18 -14.12 -4.43
CA MET A 1 -5.83 -15.14 -5.28
C MET A 1 -7.07 -15.74 -4.65
N TRP A 2 -7.04 -16.18 -3.39
CA TRP A 2 -8.22 -16.78 -2.74
C TRP A 2 -9.44 -15.85 -2.68
N GLU A 3 -9.24 -14.55 -2.52
CA GLU A 3 -10.31 -13.53 -2.63
C GLU A 3 -11.04 -13.57 -3.98
N PHE A 4 -10.36 -13.91 -5.07
CA PHE A 4 -11.01 -14.05 -6.38
C PHE A 4 -11.96 -15.25 -6.39
N GLY A 5 -11.54 -16.37 -5.79
CA GLY A 5 -12.38 -17.54 -5.59
C GLY A 5 -13.57 -17.29 -4.65
N ALA A 6 -13.44 -16.33 -3.74
CA ALA A 6 -14.52 -15.87 -2.85
C ALA A 6 -15.44 -14.79 -3.48
N GLY A 7 -15.20 -14.40 -4.74
CA GLY A 7 -15.95 -13.35 -5.43
C GLY A 7 -15.62 -11.92 -4.99
N ASN A 8 -14.55 -11.71 -4.21
CA ASN A 8 -14.08 -10.41 -3.79
C ASN A 8 -13.01 -9.85 -4.75
N THR A 9 -13.46 -9.17 -5.80
CA THR A 9 -12.57 -8.55 -6.80
C THR A 9 -11.64 -7.50 -6.19
N PHE A 10 -12.13 -6.69 -5.23
CA PHE A 10 -11.33 -5.65 -4.60
C PHE A 10 -10.14 -6.26 -3.84
N GLY A 11 -10.42 -7.22 -2.95
CA GLY A 11 -9.39 -7.92 -2.18
C GLY A 11 -8.40 -8.67 -3.09
N ALA A 12 -8.92 -9.35 -4.12
CA ALA A 12 -8.09 -10.07 -5.09
C ALA A 12 -7.08 -9.16 -5.79
N THR A 13 -7.54 -8.01 -6.27
CA THR A 13 -6.70 -7.00 -6.92
C THR A 13 -5.72 -6.40 -5.93
N ALA A 14 -6.18 -5.96 -4.75
CA ALA A 14 -5.34 -5.32 -3.73
C ALA A 14 -4.19 -6.24 -3.32
N PHE A 15 -4.48 -7.46 -2.84
CA PHE A 15 -3.45 -8.36 -2.33
C PHE A 15 -2.46 -8.80 -3.42
N SER A 16 -2.92 -9.01 -4.65
CA SER A 16 -2.05 -9.42 -5.74
C SER A 16 -1.16 -8.25 -6.22
N ALA A 17 -1.73 -7.04 -6.34
CA ALA A 17 -0.99 -5.85 -6.74
C ALA A 17 0.09 -5.49 -5.70
N TYR A 18 -0.26 -5.36 -4.41
CA TYR A 18 0.72 -5.00 -3.38
C TYR A 18 1.74 -6.12 -3.10
N GLY A 19 1.38 -7.39 -3.31
CA GLY A 19 2.38 -8.47 -3.38
C GLY A 19 3.38 -8.23 -4.52
N GLY A 20 2.88 -7.89 -5.71
CA GLY A 20 3.70 -7.51 -6.86
C GLY A 20 4.57 -6.27 -6.61
N PHE A 21 4.06 -5.26 -5.89
CA PHE A 21 4.84 -4.10 -5.44
C PHE A 21 6.09 -4.55 -4.68
N TRP A 22 5.92 -5.32 -3.60
CA TRP A 22 7.04 -5.76 -2.77
C TRP A 22 8.03 -6.64 -3.52
N PHE A 23 7.56 -7.54 -4.39
CA PHE A 23 8.46 -8.33 -5.25
C PHE A 23 9.24 -7.44 -6.21
N SER A 24 8.57 -6.49 -6.89
CA SER A 24 9.24 -5.58 -7.82
C SER A 24 10.28 -4.69 -7.11
N TYR A 25 9.93 -4.15 -5.94
CA TYR A 25 10.84 -3.35 -5.13
C TYR A 25 12.02 -4.18 -4.59
N GLY A 26 11.77 -5.43 -4.17
CA GLY A 26 12.81 -6.37 -3.78
C GLY A 26 13.77 -6.71 -4.93
N ILE A 27 13.27 -6.86 -6.16
CA ILE A 27 14.10 -7.07 -7.36
C ILE A 27 14.94 -5.85 -7.67
N ILE A 28 14.40 -4.63 -7.54
CA ILE A 28 15.16 -3.39 -7.71
C ILE A 28 16.37 -3.38 -6.76
N LEU A 29 16.18 -3.76 -5.50
CA LEU A 29 17.24 -3.76 -4.48
C LEU A 29 18.18 -4.97 -4.54
N TYR A 30 17.78 -6.06 -5.18
CA TYR A 30 18.59 -7.27 -5.29
C TYR A 30 19.77 -7.04 -6.24
N PRO A 31 21.04 -7.14 -5.78
CA PRO A 31 22.20 -6.83 -6.62
C PRO A 31 22.28 -7.67 -7.90
N GLY A 32 21.85 -8.93 -7.86
CA GLY A 32 21.86 -9.80 -9.04
C GLY A 32 20.86 -9.43 -10.14
N SER A 33 19.96 -8.46 -9.91
CA SER A 33 19.09 -7.93 -10.97
C SER A 33 19.82 -6.94 -11.89
N GLY A 34 20.94 -6.36 -11.43
CA GLY A 34 21.68 -5.31 -12.15
C GLY A 34 20.94 -3.97 -12.28
N VAL A 35 19.77 -3.81 -11.65
CA VAL A 35 18.97 -2.58 -11.77
C VAL A 35 19.72 -1.39 -11.18
N LEU A 36 20.19 -1.47 -9.93
CA LEU A 36 20.94 -0.38 -9.31
C LEU A 36 22.25 -0.08 -10.06
N ASP A 37 22.93 -1.11 -10.55
CA ASP A 37 24.17 -0.96 -11.31
C ASP A 37 23.97 -0.23 -12.64
N ALA A 38 22.80 -0.37 -13.27
CA ALA A 38 22.46 0.36 -14.48
C ALA A 38 22.37 1.89 -14.26
N PHE A 39 22.21 2.33 -13.01
CA PHE A 39 22.21 3.73 -12.62
C PHE A 39 23.55 4.19 -12.03
N ASN A 40 24.58 3.34 -11.95
CA ASN A 40 25.92 3.75 -11.52
C ASN A 40 26.60 4.60 -12.60
N GLY A 41 26.97 5.84 -12.27
CA GLY A 41 27.69 6.77 -13.16
C GLY A 41 27.44 8.24 -12.84
N ASP A 42 28.02 9.14 -13.64
CA ASP A 42 27.93 10.61 -13.50
C ASP A 42 26.56 11.20 -13.92
N LYS A 43 25.49 10.48 -13.56
CA LYS A 43 24.10 10.81 -13.86
C LYS A 43 23.36 11.10 -12.56
N SER A 44 23.84 12.11 -11.83
CA SER A 44 23.24 12.51 -10.56
C SER A 44 21.71 12.62 -10.71
N ASN A 45 20.99 11.87 -9.87
CA ASN A 45 19.53 11.91 -9.67
C ASN A 45 18.66 11.03 -10.58
N GLN A 46 19.20 10.33 -11.59
CA GLN A 46 18.37 9.46 -12.44
C GLN A 46 17.71 8.30 -11.69
N LEU A 47 18.42 7.71 -10.70
CA LEU A 47 17.86 6.64 -9.88
C LEU A 47 16.67 7.15 -9.05
N ASN A 48 16.84 8.30 -8.41
CA ASN A 48 15.80 8.91 -7.58
C ASN A 48 14.59 9.31 -8.42
N ASP A 49 14.79 9.87 -9.61
CA ASP A 49 13.69 10.18 -10.53
C ASP A 49 12.93 8.92 -10.95
N ALA A 50 13.64 7.82 -11.25
CA ALA A 50 13.03 6.56 -11.60
C ALA A 50 12.23 5.95 -10.43
N LEU A 51 12.79 5.99 -9.21
CA LEU A 51 12.09 5.54 -7.99
C LEU A 51 10.90 6.44 -7.67
N GLY A 52 11.01 7.76 -7.87
CA GLY A 52 9.92 8.72 -7.74
C GLY A 52 8.78 8.40 -8.70
N ILE A 53 9.07 8.14 -9.98
CA ILE A 53 8.05 7.73 -10.97
C ILE A 53 7.42 6.38 -10.58
N PHE A 54 8.22 5.42 -10.13
CA PHE A 54 7.72 4.14 -9.63
C PHE A 54 6.71 4.35 -8.49
N LEU A 55 7.06 5.16 -7.48
CA LEU A 55 6.19 5.46 -6.34
C LEU A 55 4.97 6.30 -6.73
N LEU A 56 5.08 7.21 -7.72
CA LEU A 56 3.96 7.98 -8.26
C LEU A 56 2.88 7.07 -8.86
N VAL A 57 3.28 6.05 -9.63
CA VAL A 57 2.33 5.09 -10.20
C VAL A 57 1.60 4.33 -9.09
N TRP A 58 2.33 3.92 -8.04
CA TRP A 58 1.73 3.26 -6.88
C TRP A 58 0.81 4.18 -6.07
N PHE A 59 1.15 5.46 -5.94
CA PHE A 59 0.27 6.47 -5.37
C PHE A 59 -1.05 6.55 -6.15
N ILE A 60 -1.00 6.70 -7.48
CA ILE A 60 -2.22 6.79 -8.32
C ILE A 60 -3.09 5.53 -8.17
N ILE A 61 -2.49 4.34 -8.22
CA ILE A 61 -3.21 3.07 -8.04
C ILE A 61 -3.86 3.01 -6.66
N THR A 62 -3.11 3.39 -5.61
CA THR A 62 -3.60 3.38 -4.22
C THR A 62 -4.74 4.36 -4.04
N LEU A 63 -4.65 5.55 -4.62
CA LEU A 63 -5.69 6.58 -4.58
C LEU A 63 -6.99 6.11 -5.23
N ILE A 64 -6.92 5.45 -6.40
CA ILE A 64 -8.09 4.85 -7.05
C ILE A 64 -8.73 3.80 -6.14
N MET A 65 -7.92 2.93 -5.56
CA MET A 65 -8.39 1.88 -4.65
C MET A 65 -8.96 2.46 -3.34
N PHE A 66 -8.40 3.56 -2.83
CA PHE A 66 -8.88 4.26 -1.65
C PHE A 66 -10.35 4.68 -1.81
N PHE A 67 -10.73 5.27 -2.94
CA PHE A 67 -12.14 5.59 -3.21
C PHE A 67 -13.03 4.34 -3.29
N GLY A 68 -12.46 3.19 -3.68
CA GLY A 68 -13.14 1.89 -3.65
C GLY A 68 -13.47 1.38 -2.25
N THR A 69 -12.81 1.88 -1.19
CA THR A 69 -13.00 1.43 0.19
C THR A 69 -14.22 2.03 0.90
N PHE A 70 -14.84 3.08 0.34
CA PHE A 70 -15.88 3.89 1.04
C PHE A 70 -17.19 3.14 1.34
N ARG A 71 -17.32 1.89 0.86
CA ARG A 71 -18.45 1.00 1.18
C ARG A 71 -18.03 -0.30 1.87
N ALA A 72 -16.77 -0.41 2.25
CA ALA A 72 -16.24 -1.57 2.95
C ALA A 72 -16.28 -1.36 4.47
N SER A 73 -15.24 -0.76 5.04
CA SER A 73 -15.15 -0.47 6.47
C SER A 73 -14.24 0.74 6.71
N ILE A 74 -14.41 1.37 7.87
CA ILE A 74 -13.56 2.50 8.29
C ILE A 74 -12.10 2.05 8.41
N SER A 75 -11.86 0.86 8.97
CA SER A 75 -10.50 0.31 9.09
C SER A 75 -9.79 0.13 7.73
N LEU A 76 -10.51 -0.36 6.71
CA LEU A 76 -9.95 -0.54 5.37
C LEU A 76 -9.75 0.82 4.66
N ALA A 77 -10.68 1.76 4.83
CA ALA A 77 -10.53 3.11 4.30
C ALA A 77 -9.34 3.84 4.93
N ALA A 78 -9.18 3.73 6.25
CA ALA A 78 -8.01 4.27 6.96
C ALA A 78 -6.72 3.64 6.44
N LEU A 79 -6.67 2.31 6.27
CA LEU A 79 -5.49 1.63 5.71
C LEU A 79 -5.07 2.23 4.37
N PHE A 80 -6.00 2.34 3.41
CA PHE A 80 -5.68 2.89 2.10
C PHE A 80 -5.35 4.39 2.13
N PHE A 81 -5.97 5.16 3.01
CA PHE A 81 -5.64 6.59 3.19
C PHE A 81 -4.20 6.79 3.66
N PHE A 82 -3.79 6.08 4.71
CA PHE A 82 -2.42 6.21 5.23
C PHE A 82 -1.38 5.60 4.26
N LEU A 83 -1.74 4.53 3.54
CA LEU A 83 -0.89 3.98 2.48
C LEU A 83 -0.70 4.98 1.32
N ASP A 84 -1.77 5.66 0.92
CA ASP A 84 -1.73 6.70 -0.11
C ASP A 84 -0.80 7.85 0.29
N LEU A 85 -0.93 8.35 1.53
CA LEU A 85 -0.02 9.35 2.09
C LEU A 85 1.43 8.84 2.17
N THR A 86 1.64 7.56 2.47
CA THR A 86 2.98 6.95 2.49
C THR A 86 3.62 7.04 1.11
N PHE A 87 2.93 6.59 0.06
CA PHE A 87 3.46 6.67 -1.31
C PHE A 87 3.67 8.12 -1.77
N LEU A 88 2.75 9.02 -1.44
CA LEU A 88 2.88 10.44 -1.75
C LEU A 88 4.15 11.04 -1.15
N LEU A 89 4.39 10.83 0.15
CA LEU A 89 5.55 11.37 0.84
C LEU A 89 6.86 10.75 0.36
N LEU A 90 6.90 9.42 0.16
CA LEU A 90 8.09 8.75 -0.36
C LEU A 90 8.42 9.24 -1.77
N MET A 91 7.41 9.37 -2.65
CA MET A 91 7.58 9.92 -4.00
C MET A 91 8.16 11.35 -3.96
N ILE A 92 7.61 12.24 -3.14
CA ILE A 92 8.12 13.61 -2.98
C ILE A 92 9.56 13.58 -2.42
N GLY A 93 9.83 12.68 -1.47
CA GLY A 93 11.16 12.48 -0.89
C GLY A 93 12.20 12.10 -1.94
N GLU A 94 11.86 11.21 -2.87
CA GLU A 94 12.73 10.82 -3.99
C GLU A 94 12.98 11.99 -4.95
N PHE A 95 11.93 12.64 -5.46
CA PHE A 95 12.08 13.75 -6.41
C PHE A 95 12.78 14.98 -5.83
N MET A 96 12.51 15.31 -4.56
CA MET A 96 13.14 16.46 -3.91
C MET A 96 14.48 16.13 -3.26
N GLN A 97 14.83 14.85 -3.16
CA GLN A 97 16.00 14.34 -2.44
C GLN A 97 16.10 14.87 -1.00
N LYS A 98 14.95 15.02 -0.35
CA LYS A 98 14.86 15.52 1.03
C LYS A 98 14.63 14.37 1.99
N THR A 99 15.68 13.97 2.70
CA THR A 99 15.65 12.89 3.69
C THR A 99 14.54 13.06 4.74
N GLN A 100 14.26 14.30 5.16
CA GLN A 100 13.20 14.61 6.13
C GLN A 100 11.81 14.20 5.63
N VAL A 101 11.54 14.36 4.32
CA VAL A 101 10.27 13.96 3.71
C VAL A 101 10.19 12.44 3.60
N THR A 102 11.28 11.78 3.20
CA THR A 102 11.36 10.31 3.18
C THR A 102 11.15 9.72 4.57
N GLN A 103 11.72 10.32 5.62
CA GLN A 103 11.52 9.91 7.01
C GLN A 103 10.07 10.09 7.45
N ALA A 104 9.43 11.21 7.09
CA ALA A 104 8.01 11.40 7.35
C ALA A 104 7.17 10.32 6.65
N GLY A 105 7.47 10.00 5.39
CA GLY A 105 6.86 8.89 4.66
C GLY A 105 7.04 7.55 5.38
N GLY A 106 8.23 7.28 5.91
CA GLY A 106 8.51 6.07 6.71
C GLY A 106 7.68 5.99 8.01
N VAL A 107 7.50 7.11 8.72
CA VAL A 107 6.65 7.17 9.93
C VAL A 107 5.18 6.91 9.58
N ILE A 108 4.66 7.55 8.53
CA ILE A 108 3.30 7.29 8.03
C ILE A 108 3.17 5.83 7.56
N GLY A 109 4.21 5.27 6.94
CA GLY A 109 4.26 3.86 6.56
C GLY A 109 4.18 2.91 7.76
N ALA A 110 4.86 3.24 8.86
CA ALA A 110 4.75 2.46 10.10
C ALA A 110 3.32 2.51 10.67
N ILE A 111 2.67 3.67 10.67
CA ILE A 111 1.26 3.82 11.07
C ILE A 111 0.36 2.95 10.16
N THR A 112 0.59 3.02 8.84
CA THR A 112 -0.10 2.17 7.86
C THR A 112 0.03 0.69 8.20
N ALA A 113 1.23 0.22 8.55
CA ALA A 113 1.48 -1.17 8.92
C ALA A 113 0.69 -1.60 10.17
N PHE A 114 0.62 -0.76 11.21
CA PHE A 114 -0.19 -1.06 12.40
C PHE A 114 -1.68 -1.16 12.07
N ILE A 115 -2.20 -0.26 11.22
CA ILE A 115 -3.59 -0.33 10.75
C ILE A 115 -3.79 -1.61 9.92
N ALA A 116 -2.84 -1.97 9.06
CA ALA A 116 -2.89 -3.20 8.26
C ALA A 116 -2.94 -4.45 9.13
N PHE A 117 -2.12 -4.51 10.19
CA PHE A 117 -2.16 -5.63 11.15
C PHE A 117 -3.50 -5.70 11.87
N TYR A 118 -4.07 -4.57 12.29
CA TYR A 118 -5.39 -4.53 12.90
C TYR A 118 -6.48 -5.04 11.95
N THR A 119 -6.53 -4.50 10.73
CA THR A 119 -7.52 -4.88 9.71
C THR A 119 -7.36 -6.35 9.31
N GLY A 120 -6.13 -6.84 9.20
CA GLY A 120 -5.83 -8.25 8.93
C GLY A 120 -6.26 -9.18 10.07
N ALA A 121 -5.97 -8.81 11.33
CA ALA A 121 -6.42 -9.55 12.49
C ALA A 121 -7.95 -9.61 12.57
N ALA A 122 -8.63 -8.49 12.29
CA ALA A 122 -10.09 -8.43 12.25
C ALA A 122 -10.68 -9.35 11.17
N GLY A 123 -10.01 -9.49 10.02
CA GLY A 123 -10.41 -10.43 8.97
C GLY A 123 -10.12 -11.91 9.28
N LEU A 124 -9.17 -12.20 10.17
CA LEU A 124 -8.85 -13.56 10.61
C LEU A 124 -9.74 -14.05 11.75
N TYR A 125 -10.20 -13.15 12.61
CA TYR A 125 -11.01 -13.51 13.77
C TYR A 125 -12.43 -13.85 13.33
N SER A 126 -12.85 -15.09 13.58
CA SER A 126 -14.21 -15.55 13.37
C SER A 126 -14.89 -15.85 14.71
N PRO A 127 -16.24 -15.81 14.78
CA PRO A 127 -16.98 -16.22 15.97
C PRO A 127 -16.66 -17.65 16.43
N ASP A 128 -16.28 -18.52 15.48
CA ASP A 128 -15.97 -19.92 15.75
C ASP A 128 -14.53 -20.14 16.24
N ALA A 129 -13.60 -19.22 15.91
CA ALA A 129 -12.17 -19.38 16.18
C ALA A 129 -11.62 -18.40 17.24
N SER A 130 -12.37 -17.37 17.63
CA SER A 130 -11.87 -16.27 18.47
C SER A 130 -12.82 -15.89 19.59
N TYR A 131 -12.26 -15.57 20.76
CA TYR A 131 -13.03 -15.16 21.95
C TYR A 131 -13.63 -13.75 21.85
N PHE A 132 -13.17 -12.94 20.91
CA PHE A 132 -13.64 -11.57 20.68
C PHE A 132 -13.48 -11.17 19.21
N ILE A 133 -14.29 -10.23 18.76
CA ILE A 133 -14.29 -9.71 17.40
C ILE A 133 -13.83 -8.25 17.44
N LEU A 134 -12.94 -7.89 16.52
CA LEU A 134 -12.40 -6.53 16.43
C LEU A 134 -13.35 -5.63 15.63
N PRO A 135 -13.72 -4.44 16.16
CA PRO A 135 -14.63 -3.54 15.46
C PRO A 135 -13.93 -2.86 14.27
N VAL A 136 -14.45 -3.05 13.07
CA VAL A 136 -13.90 -2.44 11.83
C VAL A 136 -14.63 -1.18 11.39
N GLY A 137 -15.82 -0.93 11.95
CA GLY A 137 -16.71 0.18 11.60
C GLY A 137 -17.29 0.03 10.21
N ASP A 138 -18.37 -0.74 10.07
CA ASP A 138 -19.00 -0.98 8.77
C ASP A 138 -19.60 0.30 8.19
N LEU A 139 -19.31 0.56 6.90
CA LEU A 139 -19.84 1.72 6.20
C LEU A 139 -21.20 1.37 5.55
N PRO A 140 -22.13 2.35 5.41
CA PRO A 140 -23.47 2.07 4.91
C PRO A 140 -23.44 1.47 3.50
N LYS A 141 -24.04 0.28 3.35
CA LYS A 141 -24.28 -0.33 2.03
C LYS A 141 -25.42 0.41 1.33
N ARG A 142 -25.35 0.54 -0.01
CA ARG A 142 -26.44 1.12 -0.82
C ARG A 142 -27.73 0.37 -0.51
N LYS A 143 -28.78 1.09 -0.08
CA LYS A 143 -30.14 0.53 -0.03
C LYS A 143 -30.51 0.16 -1.47
N GLU A 144 -30.75 -1.11 -1.73
CA GLU A 144 -31.39 -1.53 -2.97
C GLU A 144 -32.77 -0.89 -3.01
N ALA A 145 -33.05 -0.17 -4.11
CA ALA A 145 -34.29 0.53 -4.35
C ALA A 145 -35.21 -0.33 -5.21
#